data_AF-A0A3R9N8V1-F1
#
_entry.id   AF-A0A3R9N8V1-F1
#
_cell.length_a   1.000
_cell.length_b   1.000
_cell.length_c   1.000
_cell.angle_alpha   90.00
_cell.angle_beta   90.00
_cell.angle_gamma   90.00
#
_symmetry.space_group_name_H-M   'P 1'
#
loop_
_entity.id
_entity.type
_entity.pdbx_description
1 polymer ?
#
loop_
_entity_poly.entity_id
_entity_poly.type
_entity_poly.pdbx_seq_one_letter_code
_entity_poly.pdbx_strand_id
1 'polypeptide(L)'
;MKKVKILYTVIFISIVLYIIHFIMNTFLMYYKPEFLNFPKTFYSQFIFGYYTQFVSLFFSILTFIALFYVKSGLGVIIKEGFFNAKCSKQFKISGNIFLITGSLSFLWYLLLLFYSKGKMPISGASDVLLIIIGLGMLVITDIVKNGHLIKKENDLTI
;
A
#
# COMPACT_ATOMS: atom_id res chain seq x y z
N MET A 1 -15.56 17.97 -8.26
CA MET A 1 -15.36 17.33 -6.93
C MET A 1 -16.03 15.97 -6.72
N LYS A 2 -17.13 15.62 -7.42
CA LYS A 2 -17.80 14.31 -7.24
C LYS A 2 -16.87 13.10 -7.39
N LYS A 3 -16.00 13.09 -8.41
CA LYS A 3 -15.01 12.02 -8.65
C LYS A 3 -14.04 11.81 -7.48
N VAL A 4 -13.53 12.90 -6.88
CA VAL A 4 -12.62 12.83 -5.72
C VAL A 4 -13.35 12.30 -4.48
N LYS A 5 -14.63 12.67 -4.28
CA LYS A 5 -15.46 12.12 -3.20
C LYS A 5 -15.71 10.63 -3.36
N ILE A 6 -15.93 10.16 -4.59
CA ILE A 6 -16.04 8.74 -4.91
C ILE A 6 -14.73 8.03 -4.55
N LEU A 7 -13.59 8.55 -5.01
CA LEU A 7 -12.29 7.96 -4.71
C LEU A 7 -12.01 7.91 -3.20
N TYR A 8 -12.31 8.98 -2.45
CA TYR A 8 -12.20 9.00 -0.99
C TYR A 8 -13.06 7.90 -0.33
N THR A 9 -14.29 7.71 -0.82
CA THR A 9 -15.20 6.69 -0.32
C THR A 9 -14.70 5.28 -0.62
N VAL A 10 -14.18 5.05 -1.84
CA VAL A 10 -13.56 3.78 -2.23
C VAL A 10 -12.37 3.48 -1.34
N ILE A 11 -11.46 4.44 -1.13
CA ILE A 11 -10.29 4.25 -0.25
C ILE A 11 -10.72 3.97 1.19
N PHE A 12 -11.76 4.65 1.68
CA PHE A 12 -12.30 4.40 3.02
C PHE A 12 -12.86 2.97 3.15
N ILE A 13 -13.65 2.51 2.17
CA ILE A 13 -14.17 1.13 2.14
C ILE A 13 -13.02 0.13 2.06
N SER A 14 -12.02 0.38 1.22
CA SER A 14 -10.82 -0.46 1.12
C SER A 14 -10.09 -0.58 2.45
N ILE A 15 -9.95 0.52 3.20
CA ILE A 15 -9.35 0.50 4.56
C ILE A 15 -10.17 -0.41 5.50
N VAL A 16 -11.50 -0.30 5.48
CA VAL A 16 -12.38 -1.14 6.33
C VAL A 16 -12.25 -2.62 5.95
N LEU A 17 -12.32 -2.95 4.65
CA LEU A 17 -12.13 -4.32 4.17
C LEU A 17 -10.74 -4.85 4.55
N TYR A 18 -9.71 -4.00 4.49
CA TYR A 18 -8.36 -4.36 4.88
C TYR A 18 -8.25 -4.70 6.37
N ILE A 19 -8.92 -3.93 7.24
CA ILE A 19 -8.98 -4.23 8.68
C ILE A 19 -9.65 -5.59 8.93
N ILE A 20 -10.77 -5.86 8.26
CA ILE A 20 -11.48 -7.14 8.38
C ILE A 20 -10.54 -8.29 7.94
N HIS A 21 -9.90 -8.15 6.78
CA HIS A 21 -8.95 -9.13 6.27
C HIS A 21 -7.78 -9.36 7.25
N PHE A 22 -7.22 -8.29 7.81
CA PHE A 22 -6.14 -8.35 8.79
C PHE A 22 -6.55 -9.08 10.08
N ILE A 23 -7.74 -8.78 10.61
CA ILE A 23 -8.28 -9.47 11.79
C ILE A 23 -8.50 -10.96 11.48
N MET A 24 -9.09 -11.28 10.33
CA MET A 24 -9.30 -12.68 9.91
C MET A 24 -7.97 -13.44 9.80
N ASN A 25 -6.96 -12.88 9.13
CA ASN A 25 -5.64 -13.51 9.02
C ASN A 25 -4.97 -13.68 10.38
N THR A 26 -5.09 -12.70 11.27
CA THR A 26 -4.53 -12.78 12.63
C THR A 26 -5.23 -13.86 13.44
N PHE A 27 -6.56 -13.96 13.35
CA PHE A 27 -7.33 -15.01 14.01
C PHE A 27 -6.95 -16.41 13.52
N LEU A 28 -6.83 -16.58 12.20
CA LEU A 28 -6.39 -17.84 11.58
C LEU A 28 -4.97 -18.22 11.98
N MET A 29 -4.10 -17.24 12.23
CA MET A 29 -2.73 -17.46 12.67
C MET A 29 -2.64 -17.93 14.14
N TYR A 30 -3.53 -17.45 15.01
CA TYR A 30 -3.58 -17.86 16.42
C TYR A 30 -4.29 -19.19 16.65
N TYR A 31 -5.25 -19.57 15.80
CA TYR A 31 -5.82 -20.91 15.83
C TYR A 31 -4.77 -21.92 15.34
N LYS A 32 -4.46 -22.89 16.21
CA LYS A 32 -3.41 -23.90 16.00
C LYS A 32 -3.45 -24.54 14.59
N PRO A 33 -2.30 -25.04 14.09
CA PRO A 33 -2.20 -25.72 12.80
C PRO A 33 -3.11 -26.95 12.67
N GLU A 34 -3.73 -27.45 13.76
CA GLU A 34 -4.73 -28.52 13.74
C GLU A 34 -5.98 -28.18 12.90
N PHE A 35 -6.33 -26.90 12.73
CA PHE A 35 -7.49 -26.52 11.90
C PHE A 35 -7.24 -26.74 10.39
N LEU A 36 -5.98 -26.66 9.95
CA LEU A 36 -5.58 -26.88 8.55
C LEU A 36 -4.71 -28.15 8.36
N ASN A 37 -4.32 -28.80 9.46
CA ASN A 37 -3.54 -30.04 9.56
C ASN A 37 -2.33 -30.10 8.63
N PHE A 38 -1.60 -28.99 8.47
CA PHE A 38 -0.44 -28.97 7.57
C PHE A 38 0.71 -29.79 8.17
N PRO A 39 1.27 -30.75 7.41
CA PRO A 39 2.42 -31.52 7.87
C PRO A 39 3.63 -30.61 8.05
N LYS A 40 4.53 -30.93 8.99
CA LYS A 40 5.77 -30.15 9.24
C LYS A 40 6.62 -29.94 7.97
N THR A 41 6.52 -30.84 7.00
CA THR A 41 7.16 -30.77 5.68
C THR A 41 6.63 -29.66 4.77
N PHE A 42 5.47 -29.06 5.08
CA PHE A 42 4.96 -27.89 4.37
C PHE A 42 5.82 -26.66 4.65
N TYR A 43 6.21 -26.47 5.91
CA TYR A 43 6.97 -25.30 6.33
C TYR A 43 8.45 -25.35 5.90
N SER A 44 9.00 -26.52 5.56
CA SER A 44 10.40 -26.62 5.11
C SER A 44 10.65 -25.97 3.73
N GLN A 45 9.60 -25.58 3.02
CA GLN A 45 9.68 -24.91 1.72
C GLN A 45 9.83 -23.38 1.83
N PHE A 46 9.79 -22.84 3.05
CA PHE A 46 9.89 -21.40 3.30
C PHE A 46 11.18 -21.04 4.04
N ILE A 47 11.80 -19.90 3.66
CA ILE A 47 13.09 -19.42 4.21
C ILE A 47 13.07 -19.31 5.74
N PHE A 48 11.94 -18.95 6.34
CA PHE A 48 11.76 -18.85 7.80
C PHE A 48 10.72 -19.83 8.36
N GLY A 49 10.34 -20.84 7.58
CA GLY A 49 9.29 -21.79 7.96
C GLY A 49 7.98 -21.10 8.35
N TYR A 50 7.49 -21.41 9.55
CA TYR A 50 6.29 -20.78 10.12
C TYR A 50 6.40 -19.25 10.22
N TYR A 51 7.60 -18.69 10.40
CA TYR A 51 7.75 -17.25 10.62
C TYR A 51 7.60 -16.40 9.34
N THR A 52 7.61 -17.02 8.15
CA THR A 52 7.46 -16.29 6.88
C THR A 52 6.15 -15.49 6.79
N GLN A 53 5.09 -15.94 7.48
CA GLN A 53 3.81 -15.20 7.51
C GLN A 53 3.89 -13.85 8.23
N PHE A 54 4.79 -13.67 9.20
CA PHE A 54 4.98 -12.39 9.88
C PHE A 54 5.60 -11.32 8.97
N VAL A 55 6.37 -11.74 7.96
CA VAL A 55 6.94 -10.81 6.95
C VAL A 55 5.81 -10.23 6.10
N SER A 56 4.84 -11.05 5.70
CA SER A 56 3.65 -10.59 4.98
C SER A 56 2.79 -9.66 5.84
N LEU A 57 2.67 -9.95 7.14
CA LEU A 57 1.97 -9.09 8.09
C LEU A 57 2.63 -7.70 8.20
N PHE A 58 3.97 -7.65 8.24
CA PHE A 58 4.72 -6.40 8.28
C PHE A 58 4.45 -5.53 7.04
N PHE A 59 4.53 -6.10 5.83
CA PHE A 59 4.20 -5.36 4.61
C PHE A 59 2.75 -4.89 4.59
N SER A 60 1.84 -5.69 5.16
CA SER A 60 0.43 -5.33 5.25
C SER A 60 0.20 -4.08 6.11
N ILE A 61 0.91 -3.98 7.24
CA ILE A 61 0.86 -2.80 8.12
C ILE A 61 1.36 -1.55 7.38
N LEU A 62 2.45 -1.66 6.62
CA LEU A 62 2.97 -0.53 5.84
C LEU A 62 1.99 -0.06 4.76
N THR A 63 1.38 -0.99 4.02
CA THR A 63 0.34 -0.68 3.02
C THR A 63 -0.86 0.00 3.69
N PHE A 64 -1.24 -0.44 4.88
CA PHE A 64 -2.34 0.16 5.64
C PHE A 64 -2.04 1.62 6.05
N ILE A 65 -0.82 1.88 6.55
CA ILE A 65 -0.35 3.24 6.86
C ILE A 65 -0.41 4.12 5.59
N ALA A 66 0.08 3.61 4.45
CA ALA A 66 0.03 4.37 3.19
C ALA A 66 -1.39 4.74 2.77
N LEU A 67 -2.36 3.82 2.90
CA LEU A 67 -3.78 4.08 2.60
C LEU A 67 -4.38 5.19 3.48
N PHE A 68 -3.99 5.26 4.75
CA PHE A 68 -4.41 6.37 5.62
C PHE A 68 -3.91 7.73 5.13
N TYR A 69 -2.65 7.81 4.67
CA TYR A 69 -2.11 9.03 4.06
C TYR A 69 -2.83 9.39 2.76
N VAL A 70 -3.20 8.41 1.92
CA VAL A 70 -4.04 8.64 0.72
C VAL A 70 -5.39 9.23 1.11
N LYS A 71 -6.09 8.59 2.05
CA LYS A 71 -7.39 9.07 2.55
C LYS A 71 -7.28 10.49 3.10
N SER A 72 -6.25 10.76 3.90
CA SER A 72 -5.97 12.09 4.47
C SER A 72 -5.77 13.14 3.37
N GLY A 73 -4.93 12.85 2.36
CA GLY A 73 -4.70 13.75 1.22
C GLY A 73 -5.96 14.04 0.43
N LEU A 74 -6.78 13.02 0.16
CA LEU A 74 -8.08 13.19 -0.50
C LEU A 74 -9.07 14.00 0.35
N GLY A 75 -9.07 13.79 1.67
CA GLY A 75 -9.89 14.56 2.61
C GLY A 75 -9.54 16.06 2.59
N VAL A 76 -8.26 16.40 2.51
CA VAL A 76 -7.80 17.79 2.35
C VAL A 76 -8.33 18.40 1.04
N ILE A 77 -8.26 17.68 -0.08
CA ILE A 77 -8.79 18.16 -1.37
C ILE A 77 -10.30 18.40 -1.30
N ILE A 78 -11.04 17.50 -0.63
CA ILE A 78 -12.49 17.65 -0.47
C ILE A 78 -12.83 18.86 0.41
N LYS A 79 -12.07 19.08 1.49
CA LYS A 79 -12.30 20.19 2.43
C LYS A 79 -11.97 21.54 1.83
N GLU A 80 -10.83 21.66 1.16
CA GLU A 80 -10.36 22.94 0.60
C GLU A 80 -10.90 23.19 -0.81
N GLY A 81 -11.42 22.17 -1.50
CA GLY A 81 -12.06 22.30 -2.81
C GLY A 81 -11.10 22.24 -4.01
N PHE A 82 -9.80 22.23 -3.77
CA PHE A 82 -8.74 22.20 -4.78
C PHE A 82 -7.51 21.44 -4.29
N PHE A 83 -6.57 21.15 -5.20
CA PHE A 83 -5.29 20.53 -4.86
C PHE A 83 -4.30 21.57 -4.34
N ASN A 84 -3.65 21.30 -3.20
CA ASN A 84 -2.76 22.23 -2.51
C ASN A 84 -1.50 21.55 -1.98
N ALA A 85 -0.60 22.32 -1.38
CA ALA A 85 0.65 21.81 -0.81
C ALA A 85 0.43 20.78 0.33
N LYS A 86 -0.67 20.91 1.11
CA LYS A 86 -0.97 19.98 2.21
C LYS A 86 -1.34 18.59 1.68
N CYS A 87 -2.22 18.50 0.67
CA CYS A 87 -2.57 17.21 0.07
C CYS A 87 -1.37 16.62 -0.69
N SER A 88 -0.57 17.45 -1.36
CA SER A 88 0.68 17.05 -2.02
C SER A 88 1.66 16.40 -1.02
N LYS A 89 1.81 16.95 0.18
CA LYS A 89 2.64 16.34 1.24
C LYS A 89 2.13 14.95 1.63
N GLN A 90 0.83 14.79 1.84
CA GLN A 90 0.24 13.50 2.20
C GLN A 90 0.43 12.46 1.09
N PHE A 91 0.22 12.86 -0.17
CA PHE A 91 0.42 11.99 -1.34
C PHE A 91 1.88 11.59 -1.54
N LYS A 92 2.82 12.51 -1.31
CA LYS A 92 4.26 12.20 -1.33
C LYS A 92 4.62 11.12 -0.31
N ILE A 93 4.12 11.25 0.92
CA ILE A 93 4.36 10.26 1.98
C ILE A 93 3.78 8.91 1.59
N SER A 94 2.50 8.86 1.18
CA SER A 94 1.89 7.59 0.74
C SER A 94 2.61 6.98 -0.46
N GLY A 95 3.04 7.79 -1.43
CA GLY A 95 3.72 7.33 -2.63
C GLY A 95 5.06 6.67 -2.29
N ASN A 96 5.84 7.30 -1.43
CA ASN A 96 7.10 6.74 -0.94
C ASN A 96 6.88 5.43 -0.17
N ILE A 97 5.90 5.38 0.73
CA ILE A 97 5.61 4.15 1.50
C ILE A 97 5.19 3.02 0.55
N PHE A 98 4.30 3.28 -0.41
CA PHE A 98 3.90 2.27 -1.40
C PHE A 98 5.07 1.79 -2.26
N LEU A 99 5.96 2.69 -2.69
CA LEU A 99 7.14 2.30 -3.47
C LEU A 99 8.09 1.41 -2.68
N ILE A 100 8.42 1.80 -1.46
CA ILE A 100 9.33 1.04 -0.60
C ILE A 100 8.71 -0.32 -0.27
N THR A 101 7.44 -0.33 0.13
CA THR A 101 6.72 -1.54 0.51
C THR A 101 6.56 -2.49 -0.67
N GLY A 102 6.10 -2.00 -1.83
CA GLY A 102 5.95 -2.79 -3.04
C GLY A 102 7.27 -3.35 -3.55
N SER A 103 8.35 -2.55 -3.53
CA SER A 103 9.67 -3.02 -3.97
C SER A 103 10.24 -4.08 -3.03
N LEU A 104 10.16 -3.87 -1.72
CA LEU A 104 10.65 -4.85 -0.73
C LEU A 104 9.82 -6.14 -0.76
N SER A 105 8.50 -6.03 -0.88
CA SER A 105 7.60 -7.19 -0.99
C SER A 105 7.88 -7.98 -2.27
N PHE A 106 8.09 -7.29 -3.39
CA PHE A 106 8.45 -7.94 -4.66
C PHE A 106 9.80 -8.68 -4.55
N LEU A 107 10.82 -8.05 -3.96
CA LEU A 107 12.11 -8.70 -3.73
C LEU A 107 11.97 -9.92 -2.80
N TRP A 108 11.19 -9.80 -1.74
CA TRP A 108 10.90 -10.91 -0.83
C TRP A 108 10.20 -12.07 -1.55
N TYR A 109 9.21 -11.76 -2.41
CA TYR A 109 8.53 -12.73 -3.24
C TYR A 109 9.49 -13.46 -4.18
N LEU A 110 10.39 -12.74 -4.85
CA LEU A 110 11.41 -13.34 -5.72
C LEU A 110 12.32 -14.30 -4.94
N LEU A 111 12.79 -13.90 -3.75
CA LEU A 111 13.61 -14.75 -2.89
C LEU A 111 12.88 -16.05 -2.51
N LEU A 112 11.60 -15.96 -2.13
CA LEU A 112 10.79 -17.13 -1.81
C LEU A 112 10.55 -18.02 -3.03
N LEU A 113 10.36 -17.45 -4.22
CA LEU A 113 10.17 -18.20 -5.45
C LEU A 113 11.41 -19.04 -5.80
N PHE A 114 12.61 -18.45 -5.70
CA PHE A 114 13.86 -19.16 -5.92
C PHE A 114 14.09 -20.25 -4.86
N TYR A 115 13.83 -19.94 -3.58
CA TYR A 115 14.03 -20.89 -2.48
C TYR A 115 13.07 -22.09 -2.57
N SER A 116 11.80 -21.85 -2.91
CA SER A 116 10.77 -22.89 -3.04
C SER A 116 10.86 -23.69 -4.34
N LYS A 117 11.88 -23.45 -5.19
CA LYS A 117 12.03 -24.06 -6.52
C LYS A 117 10.78 -23.88 -7.41
N GLY A 118 10.13 -22.73 -7.32
CA GLY A 118 8.95 -22.39 -8.12
C GLY A 118 7.64 -23.07 -7.69
N LYS A 119 7.61 -23.74 -6.53
CA LYS A 119 6.38 -24.40 -6.03
C LYS A 119 5.39 -23.45 -5.34
N MET A 120 5.75 -22.18 -5.17
CA MET A 120 4.91 -21.19 -4.51
C MET A 120 3.88 -20.58 -5.49
N PRO A 121 2.60 -20.43 -5.09
CA PRO A 121 1.58 -19.82 -5.94
C PRO A 121 1.94 -18.37 -6.31
N ILE A 122 1.66 -18.01 -7.56
CA ILE A 122 1.96 -16.71 -8.16
C ILE A 122 1.13 -15.62 -7.45
N SER A 123 1.78 -14.75 -6.68
CA SER A 123 1.11 -13.63 -5.97
C SER A 123 1.80 -12.26 -6.14
N GLY A 124 2.92 -12.16 -6.85
CA GLY A 124 3.68 -10.91 -7.00
C GLY A 124 2.98 -9.78 -7.78
N ALA A 125 1.81 -10.01 -8.36
CA ALA A 125 1.05 -8.99 -9.09
C ALA A 125 0.59 -7.83 -8.19
N SER A 126 0.29 -8.10 -6.92
CA SER A 126 -0.08 -7.07 -5.96
C SER A 126 1.10 -6.13 -5.67
N ASP A 127 2.33 -6.64 -5.65
CA ASP A 127 3.52 -5.85 -5.34
C ASP A 127 3.82 -4.82 -6.43
N VAL A 128 3.71 -5.25 -7.69
CA VAL A 128 3.85 -4.36 -8.86
C VAL A 128 2.77 -3.28 -8.85
N LEU A 129 1.54 -3.63 -8.47
CA LEU A 129 0.44 -2.68 -8.36
C LEU A 129 0.72 -1.62 -7.29
N LEU A 130 1.30 -1.99 -6.14
CA LEU A 130 1.73 -1.03 -5.11
C LEU A 130 2.79 -0.06 -5.65
N ILE A 131 3.77 -0.56 -6.42
CA ILE A 131 4.79 0.28 -7.06
C ILE A 131 4.13 1.27 -8.02
N ILE A 132 3.23 0.82 -8.89
CA ILE A 132 2.52 1.68 -9.85
C ILE A 132 1.70 2.76 -9.14
N ILE A 133 0.96 2.39 -8.10
CA ILE A 133 0.21 3.36 -7.28
C ILE A 133 1.17 4.37 -6.65
N GLY A 134 2.29 3.88 -6.09
CA GLY A 134 3.30 4.74 -5.48
C GLY A 134 3.86 5.78 -6.45
N LEU A 135 4.23 5.36 -7.67
CA LEU A 135 4.65 6.27 -8.74
C LEU A 135 3.55 7.27 -9.12
N GLY A 136 2.30 6.81 -9.28
CA GLY A 136 1.18 7.68 -9.60
C GLY A 136 0.98 8.80 -8.57
N MET A 137 1.15 8.49 -7.28
CA MET A 137 1.05 9.47 -6.21
C MET A 137 2.18 10.50 -6.23
N LEU A 138 3.40 10.09 -6.60
CA LEU A 138 4.53 11.00 -6.78
C LEU A 138 4.33 11.92 -7.98
N VAL A 139 3.85 11.39 -9.11
CA VAL A 139 3.53 12.20 -10.30
C VAL A 139 2.49 13.26 -9.96
N ILE A 140 1.41 12.89 -9.26
CA ILE A 140 0.40 13.85 -8.80
C ILE A 140 1.02 14.92 -7.89
N THR A 141 1.92 14.52 -7.00
CA THR A 141 2.62 15.44 -6.09
C THR A 141 3.39 16.51 -6.87
N ASP A 142 4.12 16.11 -7.91
CA ASP A 142 4.92 17.02 -8.72
C ASP A 142 4.05 17.94 -9.58
N ILE A 143 2.97 17.43 -10.17
CA ILE A 143 2.00 18.25 -10.90
C ILE A 143 1.41 19.34 -9.99
N VAL A 144 1.02 18.99 -8.76
CA VAL A 144 0.43 19.96 -7.82
C VAL A 144 1.45 21.02 -7.39
N LYS A 145 2.72 20.63 -7.18
CA LYS A 145 3.77 21.59 -6.80
C LYS A 145 4.09 22.56 -7.93
N ASN A 146 4.29 22.04 -9.14
CA ASN A 146 4.63 22.87 -10.30
C ASN A 146 3.48 23.80 -10.68
N GLY A 147 2.23 23.31 -10.63
CA GLY A 147 1.04 24.15 -10.83
C GLY A 147 0.91 25.28 -9.79
N HIS A 148 1.30 25.01 -8.53
CA HIS A 148 1.29 26.04 -7.49
C HIS A 148 2.43 27.07 -7.66
N LEU A 149 3.58 26.66 -8.18
CA LEU A 149 4.69 27.57 -8.49
C LEU A 149 4.32 28.53 -9.62
N ILE A 150 3.74 28.01 -10.71
CA ILE A 150 3.28 28.82 -11.85
C ILE A 150 2.24 29.86 -11.40
N LYS A 151 1.28 29.46 -10.57
CA LYS A 151 0.27 30.41 -10.05
C LYS A 151 0.92 31.51 -9.20
N LYS A 152 1.88 31.16 -8.35
CA LYS A 152 2.59 32.12 -7.49
C LYS A 152 3.43 33.11 -8.30
N GLU A 153 4.09 32.67 -9.35
CA GLU A 153 4.85 33.55 -10.25
C GLU A 153 3.90 34.52 -10.97
N ASN A 154 2.79 34.04 -11.51
CA ASN A 154 1.81 34.87 -12.19
C ASN A 154 1.19 35.93 -11.26
N ASP A 155 0.88 35.57 -10.00
CA ASP A 155 0.35 36.49 -8.98
C ASP A 155 1.40 37.52 -8.49
N LEU A 156 2.71 37.33 -8.78
CA LEU A 156 3.78 38.28 -8.45
C LEU A 156 4.15 39.21 -9.62
N THR A 157 3.64 38.93 -10.83
CA THR A 157 4.00 39.68 -12.04
C THR A 157 2.89 40.65 -12.50
N ILE A 158 1.68 40.51 -11.95
CA ILE A 158 0.51 41.39 -12.18
C ILE A 158 0.35 42.30 -10.96
#